data_AF-B9S726-F1
#
_entry.id   AF-B9S726-F1
#
_cell.length_a   1.000
_cell.length_b   1.000
_cell.length_c   1.000
_cell.angle_alpha   90.00
_cell.angle_beta   90.00
_cell.angle_gamma   90.00
#
_symmetry.space_group_name_H-M   'P 1'
#
loop_
_entity.id
_entity.type
_entity.pdbx_description
1 polymer ?
#
loop_
_entity_poly.entity_id
_entity_poly.type
_entity_poly.pdbx_seq_one_letter_code
_entity_poly.pdbx_strand_id
1 'polypeptide(L)'
;MTEADQFVQDANRKLKVPIPSVPYWKEAADKLHQKVGEFLEKETPRASNRCLNGCCQNPWLRHSSSRKASKMTEEIRKKIQEAPYFGNLAYDAPQLNLGSTFNLEGAKDFESRLSVTNDVWEALKNDELSIIGICGMGGVGKTTLVKKLVKGVEAENLFGVVAMVVISRNPNLTIQDDIVERLGLKIEEKTLVGKQESCMSGL
;
A
#
# COMPACT_ATOMS: atom_id res chain seq x y z
N MET A 1 11.84 -7.39 -8.83
CA MET A 1 10.69 -7.07 -7.95
C MET A 1 9.57 -8.00 -8.36
N THR A 2 9.10 -8.86 -7.47
CA THR A 2 8.21 -9.99 -7.81
C THR A 2 6.76 -9.50 -7.93
N GLU A 3 5.93 -10.15 -8.75
CA GLU A 3 4.52 -9.78 -8.99
C GLU A 3 3.70 -9.66 -7.69
N ALA A 4 4.06 -10.46 -6.67
CA ALA A 4 3.49 -10.37 -5.32
C ALA A 4 3.90 -9.10 -4.55
N ASP A 5 5.12 -8.58 -4.76
CA ASP A 5 5.54 -7.31 -4.17
C ASP A 5 4.78 -6.14 -4.78
N GLN A 6 4.57 -6.20 -6.10
CA GLN A 6 3.75 -5.23 -6.81
C GLN A 6 2.30 -5.26 -6.30
N PHE A 7 1.72 -6.45 -6.10
CA PHE A 7 0.38 -6.61 -5.56
C PHE A 7 0.24 -6.08 -4.12
N VAL A 8 1.21 -6.38 -3.25
CA VAL A 8 1.21 -5.87 -1.86
C VAL A 8 1.39 -4.35 -1.84
N GLN A 9 2.27 -3.80 -2.67
CA GLN A 9 2.45 -2.35 -2.79
C GLN A 9 1.20 -1.67 -3.37
N ASP A 10 0.58 -2.24 -4.40
CA ASP A 10 -0.67 -1.73 -4.98
C ASP A 10 -1.85 -1.85 -4.00
N ALA A 11 -1.94 -2.94 -3.24
CA ALA A 11 -2.96 -3.11 -2.21
C ALA A 11 -2.78 -2.08 -1.09
N ASN A 12 -1.56 -1.88 -0.60
CA ASN A 12 -1.23 -0.86 0.40
C ASN A 12 -1.49 0.56 -0.12
N ARG A 13 -1.13 0.86 -1.38
CA ARG A 13 -1.39 2.15 -2.02
C ARG A 13 -2.90 2.41 -2.18
N LYS A 14 -3.69 1.37 -2.44
CA LYS A 14 -5.15 1.43 -2.55
C LYS A 14 -5.85 1.26 -1.19
N LEU A 15 -5.10 1.27 -0.08
CA LEU A 15 -5.60 1.03 1.29
C LEU A 15 -6.44 -0.25 1.43
N LYS A 16 -6.25 -1.22 0.54
CA LYS A 16 -6.92 -2.51 0.57
C LYS A 16 -6.22 -3.39 1.61
N VAL A 17 -6.97 -3.91 2.58
CA VAL A 17 -6.44 -4.88 3.54
C VAL A 17 -6.00 -6.11 2.77
N PRO A 18 -4.70 -6.46 2.74
CA PRO A 18 -4.27 -7.72 2.15
C PRO A 18 -5.01 -8.83 2.87
N ILE A 19 -5.63 -9.76 2.13
CA ILE A 19 -6.34 -10.89 2.73
C ILE A 19 -5.39 -11.50 3.78
N PRO A 20 -5.81 -11.76 5.03
CA PRO A 20 -4.91 -12.24 6.09
C PRO A 20 -4.06 -13.46 5.71
N SER A 21 -4.52 -14.24 4.73
CA SER A 21 -3.80 -15.36 4.14
C SER A 21 -2.65 -14.97 3.21
N VAL A 22 -2.64 -13.77 2.61
CA VAL A 22 -1.61 -13.32 1.64
C VAL A 22 -0.27 -13.01 2.32
N PRO A 23 -0.19 -12.24 3.43
CA PRO A 23 1.07 -12.05 4.16
C PRO A 23 1.64 -13.37 4.68
N TYR A 24 0.79 -14.24 5.22
CA TYR A 24 1.17 -15.57 5.71
C TYR A 24 1.68 -16.47 4.57
N TRP A 25 0.96 -16.48 3.43
CA TRP A 25 1.38 -17.23 2.25
C TRP A 25 2.70 -16.70 1.69
N LYS A 26 2.88 -15.38 1.66
CA LYS A 26 4.13 -14.74 1.23
C LYS A 26 5.29 -15.15 2.13
N GLU A 27 5.15 -15.03 3.44
CA GLU A 27 6.19 -15.44 4.38
C GLU A 27 6.55 -16.93 4.21
N ALA A 28 5.56 -17.79 3.99
CA ALA A 28 5.78 -19.21 3.72
C ALA A 28 6.49 -19.45 2.38
N ALA A 29 6.17 -18.68 1.33
CA ALA A 29 6.82 -18.73 0.03
C ALA A 29 8.27 -18.25 0.09
N ASP A 30 8.55 -17.17 0.82
CA ASP A 30 9.90 -16.62 1.01
C ASP A 30 10.81 -17.61 1.76
N LYS A 31 10.29 -18.24 2.83
CA LYS A 31 11.00 -19.32 3.56
C LYS A 31 11.33 -20.51 2.66
N LEU A 32 10.41 -20.90 1.78
CA LEU A 32 10.64 -21.99 0.83
C LEU A 32 11.65 -21.59 -0.24
N HIS A 33 11.59 -20.37 -0.74
CA HIS A 33 12.55 -19.84 -1.69
C HIS A 33 13.98 -19.85 -1.11
N GLN A 34 14.14 -19.41 0.14
CA GLN A 34 15.41 -19.47 0.86
C GLN A 34 15.91 -20.93 0.99
N LYS A 35 15.05 -21.85 1.40
CA LYS A 35 15.38 -23.28 1.55
C LYS A 35 15.84 -23.91 0.23
N VAL A 36 15.22 -23.53 -0.88
CA VAL A 36 15.62 -23.94 -2.23
C VAL A 36 16.98 -23.33 -2.61
N GLY A 37 17.20 -22.05 -2.34
CA GLY A 37 18.48 -21.38 -2.56
C GLY A 37 19.63 -22.07 -1.81
N GLU A 38 19.46 -22.34 -0.52
CA GLU A 38 20.46 -23.05 0.29
C GLU A 38 20.71 -24.48 -0.21
N PHE A 39 19.67 -25.17 -0.69
CA PHE A 39 19.82 -26.50 -1.27
C PHE A 39 20.65 -26.44 -2.56
N LEU A 40 20.36 -25.49 -3.46
CA LEU A 40 21.10 -25.31 -4.69
C LEU A 40 22.57 -24.95 -4.41
N GLU A 41 22.85 -24.03 -3.48
CA GLU A 41 24.22 -23.64 -3.13
C GLU A 41 25.01 -24.76 -2.44
N LYS A 42 24.38 -25.56 -1.56
CA LYS A 42 25.08 -26.61 -0.78
C LYS A 42 25.24 -27.92 -1.55
N GLU A 43 24.33 -28.23 -2.49
CA GLU A 43 24.31 -29.52 -3.19
C GLU A 43 24.95 -29.46 -4.60
N THR A 44 24.94 -28.32 -5.29
CA THR A 44 25.63 -28.19 -6.60
C THR A 44 27.15 -28.46 -6.51
N PRO A 45 27.91 -27.95 -5.53
CA PRO A 45 29.33 -28.31 -5.37
C PRO A 45 29.54 -29.71 -4.78
N ARG A 46 28.63 -30.22 -3.92
CA ARG A 46 28.77 -31.57 -3.30
C ARG A 46 28.45 -32.71 -4.26
N ALA A 47 27.49 -32.54 -5.16
CA ALA A 47 27.16 -33.52 -6.20
C ALA A 47 28.15 -33.47 -7.39
N SER A 48 28.88 -32.36 -7.54
CA SER A 48 29.89 -32.16 -8.58
C SER A 48 31.33 -32.51 -8.15
N ASN A 49 31.57 -32.89 -6.90
CA ASN A 49 32.89 -33.36 -6.46
C ASN A 49 33.22 -34.67 -7.18
N ARG A 50 34.00 -34.55 -8.25
CA ARG A 50 34.54 -35.67 -9.02
C ARG A 50 35.59 -36.36 -8.15
N CYS A 51 35.59 -37.69 -8.15
CA CYS A 51 36.73 -38.48 -7.69
C CYS A 51 38.00 -38.03 -8.42
N LEU A 52 39.19 -38.30 -7.84
CA LEU A 52 40.53 -37.86 -8.30
C LEU A 52 40.94 -38.26 -9.74
N ASN A 53 40.02 -38.73 -10.60
CA ASN A 53 40.22 -38.94 -12.04
C ASN A 53 38.98 -38.57 -12.91
N GLY A 54 38.06 -37.74 -12.42
CA GLY A 54 37.15 -36.98 -13.29
C GLY A 54 35.88 -37.66 -13.82
N CYS A 55 35.65 -38.97 -13.64
CA CYS A 55 34.62 -39.67 -14.42
C CYS A 55 33.29 -40.01 -13.73
N CYS A 56 33.15 -40.00 -12.40
CA CYS A 56 31.90 -40.50 -11.79
C CYS A 56 31.38 -39.62 -10.65
N GLN A 57 30.10 -39.24 -10.74
CA GLN A 57 29.34 -38.67 -9.63
C GLN A 57 28.76 -39.80 -8.78
N ASN A 58 28.81 -39.68 -7.45
CA ASN A 58 28.35 -40.73 -6.53
C ASN A 58 26.83 -41.01 -6.71
N PRO A 59 26.41 -42.22 -7.14
CA PRO A 59 25.00 -42.55 -7.41
C PRO A 59 24.10 -42.45 -6.18
N TRP A 60 24.62 -42.77 -4.99
CA TRP A 60 23.87 -42.71 -3.73
C TRP A 60 23.60 -41.26 -3.31
N LEU A 61 24.62 -40.39 -3.44
CA LEU A 61 24.45 -38.95 -3.23
C LEU A 61 23.45 -38.38 -4.24
N ARG A 62 23.60 -38.71 -5.54
CA ARG A 62 22.63 -38.31 -6.57
C ARG A 62 21.20 -38.75 -6.25
N HIS A 63 21.01 -39.99 -5.83
CA HIS A 63 19.68 -40.50 -5.47
C HIS A 63 19.09 -39.75 -4.27
N SER A 64 19.91 -39.49 -3.24
CA SER A 64 19.52 -38.71 -2.06
C SER A 64 19.15 -37.26 -2.42
N SER A 65 19.98 -36.57 -3.21
CA SER A 65 19.73 -35.21 -3.68
C SER A 65 18.49 -35.15 -4.57
N SER A 66 18.28 -36.13 -5.46
CA SER A 66 17.09 -36.24 -6.30
C SER A 66 15.82 -36.39 -5.45
N ARG A 67 15.82 -37.22 -4.40
CA ARG A 67 14.66 -37.32 -3.50
C ARG A 67 14.40 -36.03 -2.74
N LYS A 68 15.44 -35.31 -2.30
CA LYS A 68 15.28 -34.01 -1.64
C LYS A 68 14.68 -32.97 -2.59
N ALA A 69 15.17 -32.90 -3.82
CA ALA A 69 14.64 -32.04 -4.86
C ALA A 69 13.16 -32.33 -5.12
N SER A 70 12.78 -33.60 -5.33
CA SER A 70 11.38 -33.99 -5.52
C SER A 70 10.48 -33.57 -4.35
N LYS A 71 10.95 -33.70 -3.10
CA LYS A 71 10.19 -33.23 -1.93
C LYS A 71 9.98 -31.71 -1.93
N MET A 72 11.01 -30.94 -2.27
CA MET A 72 10.89 -29.48 -2.37
C MET A 72 9.97 -29.07 -3.52
N THR A 73 10.03 -29.77 -4.67
CA THR A 73 9.12 -29.54 -5.79
C THR A 73 7.66 -29.78 -5.40
N GLU A 74 7.37 -30.81 -4.61
CA GLU A 74 6.01 -31.04 -4.07
C GLU A 74 5.58 -29.94 -3.08
N GLU A 75 6.47 -29.49 -2.19
CA GLU A 75 6.18 -28.35 -1.30
C GLU A 75 5.85 -27.07 -2.09
N ILE A 76 6.61 -26.78 -3.15
CA ILE A 76 6.36 -25.65 -4.06
C ILE A 76 5.02 -25.81 -4.78
N ARG A 77 4.76 -26.99 -5.36
CA ARG A 77 3.51 -27.29 -6.07
C ARG A 77 2.30 -27.11 -5.15
N LYS A 78 2.38 -27.61 -3.91
CA LYS A 78 1.33 -27.44 -2.92
C LYS A 78 1.11 -25.97 -2.57
N LYS A 79 2.17 -25.18 -2.43
CA LYS A 79 2.05 -23.73 -2.17
C LYS A 79 1.46 -22.94 -3.32
N ILE A 80 1.75 -23.33 -4.56
CA ILE A 80 1.10 -22.77 -5.76
C ILE A 80 -0.40 -23.10 -5.75
N GLN A 81 -0.79 -24.30 -5.30
CA GLN A 81 -2.21 -24.68 -5.17
C GLN A 81 -2.91 -24.00 -3.99
N GLU A 82 -2.19 -23.74 -2.90
CA GLU A 82 -2.68 -22.98 -1.73
C GLU A 82 -2.68 -21.45 -1.97
N ALA A 83 -2.09 -20.99 -3.08
CA ALA A 83 -2.08 -19.58 -3.43
C ALA A 83 -3.55 -19.10 -3.53
N PRO A 84 -3.92 -18.05 -2.79
CA PRO A 84 -5.23 -17.43 -2.96
C PRO A 84 -5.41 -17.13 -4.45
N TYR A 85 -6.60 -17.40 -4.99
CA TYR A 85 -6.94 -17.05 -6.37
C TYR A 85 -6.86 -15.52 -6.49
N PHE A 86 -5.69 -14.99 -6.84
CA PHE A 86 -5.41 -13.54 -6.90
C PHE A 86 -6.28 -12.79 -7.92
N GLY A 87 -7.08 -13.53 -8.71
CA GLY A 87 -8.00 -12.98 -9.69
C GLY A 87 -9.21 -12.24 -9.11
N ASN A 88 -9.55 -12.40 -7.82
CA ASN A 88 -10.70 -11.71 -7.23
C ASN A 88 -10.52 -11.48 -5.72
N LEU A 89 -10.89 -10.27 -5.27
CA LEU A 89 -11.19 -9.91 -3.87
C LEU A 89 -9.98 -9.48 -3.02
N ALA A 90 -9.38 -8.37 -3.40
CA ALA A 90 -9.06 -7.38 -2.38
C ALA A 90 -10.39 -6.75 -1.93
N TYR A 91 -10.78 -6.94 -0.67
CA TYR A 91 -11.91 -6.19 -0.11
C TYR A 91 -11.60 -4.71 -0.29
N ASP A 92 -12.54 -3.97 -0.86
CA ASP A 92 -12.48 -2.53 -0.75
C ASP A 92 -12.45 -2.23 0.75
N ALA A 93 -11.40 -1.55 1.23
CA ALA A 93 -11.47 -0.94 2.54
C ALA A 93 -12.77 -0.14 2.60
N PRO A 94 -13.42 -0.04 3.77
CA PRO A 94 -14.64 0.72 3.90
C PRO A 94 -14.39 2.10 3.29
N GLN A 95 -14.90 2.31 2.07
CA GLN A 95 -14.87 3.61 1.46
C GLN A 95 -15.90 4.36 2.29
N LEU A 96 -15.42 5.10 3.27
CA LEU A 96 -16.19 6.16 3.89
C LEU A 96 -16.53 7.09 2.74
N ASN A 97 -17.67 6.86 2.09
CA ASN A 97 -18.23 7.68 1.02
C ASN A 97 -18.49 9.06 1.62
N LEU A 98 -17.44 9.86 1.73
CA LEU A 98 -17.42 11.10 2.46
C LEU A 98 -18.33 12.10 1.74
N GLY A 99 -18.34 12.04 0.42
CA GLY A 99 -19.29 12.70 -0.46
C GLY A 99 -20.73 12.52 0.01
N SER A 100 -21.15 11.31 0.36
CA SER A 100 -22.53 11.03 0.79
C SER A 100 -22.93 11.74 2.10
N THR A 101 -21.96 12.09 2.95
CA THR A 101 -22.20 12.82 4.20
C THR A 101 -22.43 14.32 4.00
N PHE A 102 -22.06 14.86 2.83
CA PHE A 102 -22.25 16.27 2.55
C PHE A 102 -23.67 16.55 2.07
N ASN A 103 -24.46 17.17 2.94
CA ASN A 103 -25.69 17.85 2.55
C ASN A 103 -25.35 19.08 1.70
N LEU A 104 -25.54 18.95 0.39
CA LEU A 104 -25.38 20.03 -0.60
C LEU A 104 -26.74 20.50 -1.15
N GLU A 105 -27.83 20.08 -0.53
CA GLU A 105 -29.17 20.55 -0.85
C GLU A 105 -29.24 22.07 -0.62
N GLY A 106 -29.56 22.82 -1.68
CA GLY A 106 -29.50 24.29 -1.69
C GLY A 106 -28.16 24.91 -2.08
N ALA A 107 -27.10 24.12 -2.29
CA ALA A 107 -25.83 24.63 -2.80
C ALA A 107 -25.93 24.96 -4.29
N LYS A 108 -26.32 26.21 -4.60
CA LYS A 108 -26.42 26.70 -5.98
C LYS A 108 -25.12 26.45 -6.74
N ASP A 109 -25.26 25.89 -7.93
CA ASP A 109 -24.23 25.97 -8.96
C ASP A 109 -24.25 27.37 -9.54
N PHE A 110 -23.09 28.02 -9.54
CA PHE A 110 -22.97 29.35 -10.13
C PHE A 110 -22.11 29.16 -11.36
N GLU A 111 -22.68 29.44 -12.53
CA GLU A 111 -21.96 29.36 -13.81
C GLU A 111 -20.66 30.14 -13.80
N SER A 112 -20.62 31.28 -13.10
CA SER A 112 -19.41 32.11 -12.95
C SER A 112 -18.22 31.40 -12.32
N ARG A 113 -18.42 30.23 -11.69
CA ARG A 113 -17.39 29.45 -11.01
C ARG A 113 -17.11 28.11 -11.69
N LEU A 114 -17.73 27.83 -12.83
CA LEU A 114 -17.48 26.61 -13.60
C LEU A 114 -16.03 26.54 -14.09
N SER A 115 -15.47 27.66 -14.56
CA SER A 115 -14.06 27.71 -15.00
C SER A 115 -13.11 27.29 -13.88
N VAL A 116 -13.19 27.92 -12.71
CA VAL A 116 -12.36 27.57 -11.54
C VAL A 116 -12.57 26.12 -11.11
N THR A 117 -13.82 25.63 -11.17
CA THR A 117 -14.12 24.23 -10.82
C THR A 117 -13.46 23.27 -11.80
N ASN A 118 -13.51 23.56 -13.10
CA ASN A 118 -12.87 22.77 -14.15
C ASN A 118 -11.33 22.84 -14.05
N ASP A 119 -10.76 24.01 -13.78
CA ASP A 119 -9.31 24.17 -13.62
C ASP A 119 -8.81 23.32 -12.45
N VAL A 120 -9.52 23.32 -11.32
CA VAL A 120 -9.19 22.46 -10.18
C VAL A 120 -9.41 20.99 -10.51
N TRP A 121 -10.46 20.66 -11.25
CA TRP A 121 -10.75 19.30 -11.68
C TRP A 121 -9.65 18.71 -12.56
N GLU A 122 -9.17 19.48 -13.54
CA GLU A 122 -8.06 19.07 -14.39
C GLU A 122 -6.73 19.03 -13.62
N ALA A 123 -6.51 19.96 -12.69
CA ALA A 123 -5.35 19.92 -11.80
C ALA A 123 -5.34 18.66 -10.91
N LEU A 124 -6.50 18.17 -10.46
CA LEU A 124 -6.60 16.93 -9.67
C LEU A 124 -6.22 15.67 -10.46
N LYS A 125 -6.30 15.70 -11.80
CA LYS A 125 -5.88 14.59 -12.67
C LYS A 125 -4.40 14.64 -13.05
N ASN A 126 -3.71 15.73 -12.73
CA ASN A 126 -2.31 15.92 -13.07
C ASN A 126 -1.41 15.38 -11.94
N ASP A 127 -0.74 14.26 -12.20
CA ASP A 127 0.18 13.61 -11.24
C ASP A 127 1.40 14.46 -10.85
N GLU A 128 1.73 15.52 -11.60
CA GLU A 128 2.81 16.46 -11.25
C GLU A 128 2.42 17.44 -10.14
N LEU A 129 1.11 17.62 -9.88
CA LEU A 129 0.58 18.55 -8.89
C LEU A 129 0.22 17.82 -7.60
N SER A 130 0.90 18.16 -6.51
CA SER A 130 0.64 17.58 -5.18
C SER A 130 -0.18 18.46 -4.25
N ILE A 131 -0.22 19.78 -4.50
CA ILE A 131 -0.88 20.77 -3.63
C ILE A 131 -1.68 21.75 -4.49
N ILE A 132 -2.98 21.86 -4.20
CA ILE A 132 -3.88 22.83 -4.83
C ILE A 132 -4.46 23.73 -3.73
N GLY A 133 -4.23 25.04 -3.85
CA GLY A 133 -4.75 26.05 -2.91
C GLY A 133 -5.95 26.80 -3.48
N ILE A 134 -7.03 26.93 -2.69
CA ILE A 134 -8.20 27.74 -3.05
C ILE A 134 -8.33 28.90 -2.06
N CYS A 135 -8.08 30.13 -2.52
CA CYS A 135 -8.10 31.34 -1.70
C CYS A 135 -9.21 32.31 -2.13
N GLY A 136 -9.54 33.29 -1.28
CA GLY A 136 -10.56 34.31 -1.58
C GLY A 136 -11.28 34.82 -0.33
N MET A 137 -12.20 35.77 -0.50
CA MET A 137 -12.95 36.38 0.61
C MET A 137 -13.75 35.35 1.44
N GLY A 138 -14.09 35.70 2.68
CA GLY A 138 -14.98 34.90 3.53
C GLY A 138 -16.37 34.76 2.91
N GLY A 139 -17.06 33.65 3.16
CA GLY A 139 -18.45 33.44 2.69
C GLY A 139 -18.64 33.14 1.20
N VAL A 140 -17.60 33.24 0.36
CA VAL A 140 -17.71 32.99 -1.09
C VAL A 140 -17.92 31.52 -1.49
N GLY A 141 -18.01 30.60 -0.52
CA GLY A 141 -18.33 29.19 -0.77
C GLY A 141 -17.13 28.29 -1.15
N LYS A 142 -15.89 28.66 -0.82
CA LYS A 142 -14.69 27.85 -1.09
C LYS A 142 -14.81 26.42 -0.54
N THR A 143 -15.21 26.28 0.72
CA THR A 143 -15.42 24.97 1.36
C THR A 143 -16.54 24.17 0.68
N THR A 144 -17.58 24.85 0.19
CA THR A 144 -18.67 24.21 -0.56
C THR A 144 -18.18 23.66 -1.89
N LEU A 145 -17.29 24.38 -2.59
CA LEU A 145 -16.68 23.92 -3.83
C LEU A 145 -15.81 22.68 -3.59
N VAL A 146 -14.98 22.66 -2.55
CA VAL A 146 -14.19 21.47 -2.19
C VAL A 146 -15.09 20.26 -1.90
N LYS A 147 -16.20 20.44 -1.18
CA LYS A 147 -17.17 19.35 -0.93
C LYS A 147 -17.80 18.80 -2.21
N LYS A 148 -18.07 19.65 -3.21
CA LYS A 148 -18.56 19.21 -4.53
C LYS A 148 -17.50 18.41 -5.29
N LEU A 149 -16.26 18.89 -5.29
CA LEU A 149 -15.15 18.20 -5.93
C LEU A 149 -14.90 16.83 -5.29
N VAL A 150 -14.94 16.71 -3.96
CA VAL A 150 -14.82 15.41 -3.27
C VAL A 150 -15.88 14.42 -3.74
N LYS A 151 -17.15 14.85 -3.87
CA LYS A 151 -18.21 13.99 -4.43
C LYS A 151 -17.88 13.51 -5.85
N GLY A 152 -17.41 14.40 -6.71
CA GLY A 152 -17.02 14.05 -8.08
C GLY A 152 -15.83 13.09 -8.10
N VAL A 153 -14.81 13.37 -7.30
CA VAL A 153 -13.60 12.55 -7.18
C VAL A 153 -13.93 11.12 -6.75
N GLU A 154 -14.81 10.96 -5.76
CA GLU A 154 -15.28 9.64 -5.31
C GLU A 154 -16.12 8.95 -6.38
N ALA A 155 -17.01 9.67 -7.07
CA ALA A 155 -17.85 9.12 -8.14
C ALA A 155 -17.03 8.62 -9.36
N GLU A 156 -15.97 9.34 -9.74
CA GLU A 156 -15.06 8.95 -10.81
C GLU A 156 -13.91 8.07 -10.34
N ASN A 157 -13.83 7.78 -9.03
CA ASN A 157 -12.80 6.95 -8.41
C ASN A 157 -11.37 7.41 -8.79
N LEU A 158 -11.15 8.73 -8.83
CA LEU A 158 -9.86 9.33 -9.24
C LEU A 158 -8.74 9.04 -8.22
N PHE A 159 -9.11 8.88 -6.95
CA PHE A 159 -8.19 8.57 -5.86
C PHE A 159 -8.67 7.31 -5.13
N GLY A 160 -7.71 6.47 -4.71
CA GLY A 160 -8.05 5.25 -3.97
C GLY A 160 -8.69 5.53 -2.61
N VAL A 161 -8.31 6.64 -1.95
CA VAL A 161 -8.90 7.12 -0.70
C VAL A 161 -8.87 8.64 -0.65
N VAL A 162 -9.93 9.23 -0.08
CA VAL A 162 -10.08 10.66 0.12
C VAL A 162 -10.37 10.95 1.59
N ALA A 163 -9.62 11.87 2.19
CA ALA A 163 -9.88 12.36 3.54
C ALA A 163 -10.08 13.88 3.53
N MET A 164 -11.14 14.35 4.17
CA MET A 164 -11.37 15.79 4.40
C MET A 164 -11.20 16.10 5.88
N VAL A 165 -10.31 17.04 6.21
CA VAL A 165 -10.08 17.50 7.58
C VAL A 165 -10.34 19.00 7.68
N VAL A 166 -11.01 19.42 8.74
CA VAL A 166 -11.30 20.83 9.00
C VAL A 166 -10.28 21.35 10.01
N ILE A 167 -9.43 22.27 9.56
CA ILE A 167 -8.45 22.93 10.42
C ILE A 167 -9.06 24.22 10.97
N SER A 168 -9.16 24.30 12.29
CA SER A 168 -9.60 25.51 12.98
C SER A 168 -8.45 26.53 13.05
N ARG A 169 -8.77 27.80 13.34
CA ARG A 169 -7.76 28.87 13.46
C ARG A 169 -6.70 28.59 14.55
N ASN A 170 -7.05 27.83 15.58
CA ASN A 170 -6.10 27.26 16.54
C ASN A 170 -5.94 25.77 16.22
N PRO A 171 -4.89 25.38 15.47
CA PRO A 171 -4.64 23.98 15.19
C PRO A 171 -4.23 23.27 16.48
N ASN A 172 -4.90 22.16 16.78
CA ASN A 172 -4.49 21.24 17.84
C ASN A 172 -3.69 20.08 17.21
N LEU A 173 -2.84 19.42 17.99
CA LEU A 173 -2.06 18.25 17.57
C LEU A 173 -2.94 17.07 17.11
N THR A 174 -4.24 17.10 17.44
CA THR A 174 -5.25 16.10 17.04
C THR A 174 -5.50 16.03 15.53
N ILE A 175 -5.01 16.98 14.72
CA ILE A 175 -5.20 16.93 13.26
C ILE A 175 -4.54 15.68 12.66
N GLN A 176 -3.40 15.23 13.20
CA GLN A 176 -2.76 14.01 12.72
C GLN A 176 -3.62 12.78 13.04
N ASP A 177 -4.21 12.74 14.23
CA ASP A 177 -5.12 11.68 14.66
C ASP A 177 -6.37 11.65 13.77
N ASP A 178 -6.97 12.82 13.47
CA ASP A 178 -8.11 12.95 12.56
C ASP A 178 -7.81 12.44 11.15
N ILE A 179 -6.60 12.70 10.64
CA ILE A 179 -6.15 12.22 9.33
C ILE A 179 -6.00 10.70 9.37
N VAL A 180 -5.35 10.16 10.39
CA VAL A 180 -5.07 8.73 10.56
C VAL A 180 -6.36 7.94 10.68
N GLU A 181 -7.30 8.41 11.50
CA GLU A 181 -8.62 7.81 11.66
C GLU A 181 -9.37 7.77 10.32
N ARG A 182 -9.42 8.90 9.59
CA ARG A 182 -10.12 8.99 8.29
C ARG A 182 -9.48 8.15 7.20
N LEU A 183 -8.16 7.96 7.24
CA LEU A 183 -7.45 7.10 6.30
C LEU A 183 -7.44 5.61 6.73
N GLY A 184 -7.99 5.28 7.91
CA GLY A 184 -7.97 3.91 8.44
C GLY A 184 -6.56 3.40 8.74
N LEU A 185 -5.61 4.30 8.99
CA LEU A 185 -4.22 3.98 9.27
C LEU A 185 -4.05 3.60 10.75
N LYS A 186 -3.09 2.71 11.03
CA LYS A 186 -2.61 2.48 12.40
C LYS A 186 -1.25 3.18 12.54
N ILE A 187 -1.18 4.21 13.39
CA ILE A 187 0.13 4.72 13.80
C ILE A 187 0.69 3.71 14.80
N GLU A 188 1.72 2.97 14.38
CA GLU A 188 2.58 2.30 15.35
C GLU A 188 3.40 3.38 16.05
N GLU A 189 3.21 3.49 17.37
CA GLU A 189 3.93 4.42 18.22
C GLU A 189 5.42 4.06 18.19
N LYS A 190 6.16 4.61 17.22
CA LYS A 190 7.61 4.59 17.28
C LYS A 190 7.98 5.47 18.46
N THR A 191 8.46 4.82 19.50
CA THR A 191 8.98 5.45 20.72
C THR A 191 10.03 6.49 20.31
N LEU A 192 9.62 7.75 20.23
CA LEU A 192 10.54 8.86 20.08
C LEU A 192 11.17 9.08 21.45
N VAL A 193 12.27 8.39 21.72
CA VAL A 193 13.31 8.94 22.61
C VAL A 193 13.93 10.12 21.86
N GLY A 194 13.18 11.23 21.83
CA GLY A 194 13.65 12.52 21.36
C GLY A 194 14.12 13.31 22.57
N LYS A 195 15.44 13.46 22.70
CA LYS A 195 16.07 14.45 23.59
C LYS A 195 15.35 15.79 23.43
N GLN A 196 14.77 16.30 24.51
CA GLN A 196 14.56 17.72 24.68
C GLN A 196 15.94 18.38 24.71
N GLU A 197 16.38 18.96 23.60
CA GLU A 197 17.32 20.07 23.67
C GLU A 197 16.50 21.35 23.83
N SER A 198 16.46 21.80 25.09
CA SER A 198 15.94 23.08 25.51
C SER A 198 16.70 24.21 24.80
N CYS A 199 16.09 24.81 23.78
CA CYS A 199 16.43 26.17 23.36
C CYS A 199 15.53 27.15 24.13
N MET A 200 15.90 27.42 25.37
CA MET A 200 15.36 28.53 26.18
C MET A 200 16.50 29.14 27.00
N SER A 201 17.26 30.05 26.40
CA SER A 201 17.56 31.39 26.93
C SER A 201 18.67 32.06 26.12
N GLY A 202 18.26 33.08 25.36
CA GLY A 202 19.12 34.00 24.65
C GLY A 202 18.40 35.35 24.60
N LEU A 203 18.29 35.98 25.77
CA LEU A 203 18.15 37.42 25.95
C LEU A 203 19.26 37.85 26.90
#